data_AF-A0A532EPN3-F1
#
_entry.id   AF-A0A532EPN3-F1
#
_cell.length_a   1.000
_cell.length_b   1.000
_cell.length_c   1.000
_cell.angle_alpha   90.00
_cell.angle_beta   90.00
_cell.angle_gamma   90.00
#
_symmetry.space_group_name_H-M   'P 1'
#
loop_
_entity.id
_entity.type
_entity.pdbx_description
1 polymer ?
#
loop_
_entity_poly.entity_id
_entity_poly.type
_entity_poly.pdbx_seq_one_letter_code
_entity_poly.pdbx_strand_id
1 'polypeptide(L)'
;MTPVLAIDLGGTNLRAAVHTGDVRGLEMLSREPAPASLDAFVARVGALRAEAGPVEALGLAVPGLVEGSVCRWVPNLPYLDGIDVAALFPRLPVAIGNDAQIAMLAEAVEGTAKDLSDAILLAIGTGIGSAVLA
;
A
#
# COMPACT_ATOMS: atom_id res chain seq x y z
N MET A 1 -7.62 -14.85 -11.63
CA MET A 1 -7.29 -13.53 -11.04
C MET A 1 -6.27 -13.78 -9.96
N THR A 2 -5.21 -12.98 -9.89
CA THR A 2 -4.07 -13.15 -8.98
C THR A 2 -4.47 -12.67 -7.57
N PRO A 3 -4.48 -13.53 -6.54
CA PRO A 3 -4.78 -13.10 -5.17
C PRO A 3 -3.66 -12.20 -4.62
N VAL A 4 -4.02 -11.07 -4.04
CA VAL A 4 -3.08 -10.02 -3.60
C VAL A 4 -3.23 -9.76 -2.11
N LEU A 5 -2.11 -9.73 -1.38
CA LEU A 5 -2.04 -9.10 -0.07
C LEU A 5 -1.90 -7.60 -0.27
N ALA A 6 -2.92 -6.82 0.10
CA ALA A 6 -2.91 -5.37 0.02
C ALA A 6 -2.60 -4.80 1.41
N ILE A 7 -1.63 -3.89 1.50
CA ILE A 7 -1.22 -3.22 2.73
C ILE A 7 -1.28 -1.71 2.54
N ASP A 8 -2.04 -1.05 3.41
CA ASP A 8 -2.00 0.39 3.63
C ASP A 8 -1.17 0.65 4.89
N LEU A 9 0.07 1.07 4.68
CA LEU A 9 1.01 1.38 5.74
C LEU A 9 1.03 2.91 5.94
N GLY A 10 0.50 3.37 7.07
CA GLY A 10 0.62 4.75 7.51
C GLY A 10 1.67 4.92 8.60
N GLY A 11 1.93 6.15 9.04
CA GLY A 11 2.90 6.43 10.10
C GLY A 11 2.55 5.84 11.47
N THR A 12 1.27 5.51 11.70
CA THR A 12 0.79 5.00 13.00
C THR A 12 0.16 3.62 12.90
N ASN A 13 -0.44 3.29 11.76
CA ASN A 13 -1.21 2.06 11.60
C ASN A 13 -0.80 1.34 10.33
N LEU A 14 -0.83 0.02 10.38
CA LEU A 14 -0.82 -0.88 9.24
C LEU A 14 -2.22 -1.48 9.11
N ARG A 15 -2.77 -1.46 7.89
CA ARG A 15 -4.01 -2.18 7.54
C ARG A 15 -3.67 -3.17 6.45
N ALA A 16 -4.13 -4.40 6.59
CA ALA A 16 -3.90 -5.46 5.62
C ALA A 16 -5.20 -6.14 5.22
N ALA A 17 -5.32 -6.47 3.95
CA ALA A 17 -6.46 -7.17 3.38
C ALA A 17 -6.04 -8.14 2.28
N VAL A 18 -6.89 -9.13 1.99
CA VAL A 18 -6.75 -10.00 0.81
C VAL A 18 -7.73 -9.57 -0.25
N HIS A 19 -7.23 -9.40 -1.47
CA HIS A 19 -8.04 -9.20 -2.66
C HIS A 19 -7.92 -10.42 -3.58
N THR A 20 -9.04 -11.04 -3.91
CA THR A 20 -9.09 -12.27 -4.74
C THR A 20 -9.64 -12.04 -6.15
N GLY A 21 -9.72 -10.78 -6.60
CA GLY A 21 -10.20 -10.40 -7.94
C GLY A 21 -11.54 -9.65 -7.95
N ASP A 22 -12.19 -9.48 -6.80
CA ASP A 22 -13.35 -8.58 -6.65
C ASP A 22 -13.10 -7.64 -5.46
N VAL A 23 -13.16 -6.33 -5.69
CA VAL A 23 -13.02 -5.31 -4.63
C VAL A 23 -14.15 -5.42 -3.61
N ARG A 24 -15.34 -5.88 -4.01
CA ARG A 24 -16.46 -6.14 -3.09
C ARG A 24 -16.20 -7.32 -2.18
N GLY A 25 -15.27 -8.20 -2.55
CA GLY A 25 -14.82 -9.36 -1.78
C GLY A 25 -13.56 -9.09 -0.96
N LEU A 26 -13.18 -7.82 -0.73
CA LEU A 26 -12.01 -7.48 0.07
C LEU A 26 -12.18 -7.96 1.52
N GLU A 27 -11.31 -8.86 1.97
CA GLU A 27 -11.32 -9.39 3.33
C GLU A 27 -10.25 -8.71 4.17
N MET A 28 -10.65 -8.00 5.23
CA MET A 28 -9.72 -7.38 6.17
C MET A 28 -9.04 -8.46 7.03
N LEU A 29 -7.72 -8.54 6.94
CA LEU A 29 -6.91 -9.43 7.76
C LEU A 29 -6.48 -8.79 9.08
N SER A 30 -6.01 -7.53 9.01
CA SER A 30 -5.40 -6.87 10.15
C SER A 30 -5.61 -5.36 10.15
N ARG A 31 -5.68 -4.81 11.36
CA ARG A 31 -5.50 -3.40 11.65
C ARG A 31 -4.70 -3.29 12.93
N GLU A 32 -3.45 -2.91 12.82
CA GLU A 32 -2.48 -2.94 13.91
C GLU A 32 -1.55 -1.72 13.86
N PRO A 33 -0.78 -1.43 14.93
CA PRO A 33 0.23 -0.37 14.88
C PRO A 33 1.24 -0.60 13.76
N ALA A 34 1.71 0.49 13.14
CA ALA A 34 2.76 0.41 12.13
C ALA A 34 4.04 -0.21 12.73
N PRO A 35 4.73 -1.11 12.00
CA PRO A 35 6.01 -1.65 12.44
C PRO A 35 7.03 -0.53 12.69
N ALA A 36 7.82 -0.66 13.76
CA ALA A 36 8.77 0.37 14.19
C ALA A 36 10.17 0.23 13.58
N SER A 37 10.42 -0.82 12.80
CA SER A 37 11.71 -1.08 12.15
C SER A 37 11.53 -1.88 10.86
N LEU A 38 12.58 -1.90 10.02
CA LEU A 38 12.59 -2.67 8.77
C LEU A 38 12.41 -4.17 9.03
N ASP A 39 13.12 -4.73 10.02
CA ASP A 39 13.00 -6.15 10.37
C ASP A 39 11.59 -6.50 10.85
N ALA A 40 10.98 -5.63 11.67
CA ALA A 40 9.61 -5.81 12.12
C ALA A 40 8.62 -5.73 10.96
N PHE A 41 8.84 -4.83 10.00
CA PHE A 41 8.04 -4.73 8.79
C PHE A 41 8.13 -6.00 7.95
N VAL A 42 9.34 -6.47 7.63
CA VAL A 42 9.56 -7.69 6.84
C VAL A 42 8.94 -8.91 7.53
N ALA A 43 9.17 -9.07 8.84
CA ALA A 43 8.59 -10.15 9.62
C ALA A 43 7.05 -10.10 9.60
N ARG A 44 6.46 -8.92 9.74
CA ARG A 44 5.00 -8.79 9.76
C ARG A 44 4.37 -9.05 8.40
N VAL A 45 4.95 -8.56 7.31
CA VAL A 45 4.48 -8.90 5.95
C VAL A 45 4.55 -10.41 5.70
N GLY A 46 5.60 -11.08 6.18
CA GLY A 46 5.73 -12.54 6.12
C GLY A 46 4.62 -13.28 6.88
N ALA A 47 4.29 -12.81 8.09
CA ALA A 47 3.21 -13.38 8.90
C ALA A 47 1.82 -13.15 8.27
N LEU A 48 1.54 -11.92 7.83
CA LEU A 48 0.29 -11.58 7.12
C LEU A 48 0.11 -12.42 5.86
N ARG A 49 1.19 -12.67 5.10
CA ARG A 49 1.16 -13.56 3.94
C ARG A 49 0.80 -15.00 4.33
N ALA A 50 1.35 -15.51 5.43
CA ALA A 50 1.03 -16.86 5.91
C ALA A 50 -0.44 -16.96 6.36
N GLU A 51 -0.96 -15.92 7.02
CA GLU A 51 -2.36 -15.80 7.45
C GLU A 51 -3.31 -15.69 6.23
N ALA A 52 -2.93 -14.94 5.19
CA ALA A 52 -3.69 -14.72 3.97
C ALA A 52 -3.89 -15.98 3.09
N GLY A 53 -3.04 -17.00 3.27
CA GLY A 53 -3.01 -18.16 2.38
C GLY A 53 -2.29 -17.89 1.04
N PRO A 54 -2.71 -18.51 -0.08
CA PRO A 54 -1.96 -18.49 -1.33
C PRO A 54 -2.12 -17.16 -2.09
N VAL A 55 -1.52 -16.10 -1.56
CA VAL A 55 -1.35 -14.83 -2.29
C VAL A 55 -0.15 -14.88 -3.22
N GLU A 56 -0.35 -14.34 -4.41
CA GLU A 56 0.60 -14.34 -5.53
C GLU A 56 1.31 -12.98 -5.71
N ALA A 57 0.84 -11.92 -5.05
CA ALA A 57 1.47 -10.59 -5.09
C ALA A 57 1.25 -9.77 -3.81
N LEU A 58 2.03 -8.69 -3.67
CA LEU A 58 1.91 -7.68 -2.61
C LEU A 58 1.64 -6.29 -3.22
N GLY A 59 0.57 -5.65 -2.75
CA GLY A 59 0.27 -4.23 -3.00
C GLY A 59 0.61 -3.37 -1.78
N LEU A 60 1.60 -2.49 -1.95
CA LEU A 60 2.19 -1.50 -1.05
C LEU A 60 1.63 -0.07 -1.14
N ALA A 61 0.90 0.47 -0.16
CA ALA A 61 0.78 1.93 -0.01
C ALA A 61 1.61 2.44 1.17
N VAL A 62 2.36 3.53 0.96
CA VAL A 62 3.20 4.18 2.00
C VAL A 62 3.01 5.70 2.04
N PRO A 63 3.20 6.36 3.20
CA PRO A 63 2.95 7.78 3.38
C PRO A 63 4.22 8.58 3.03
N GLY A 64 4.65 8.47 1.78
CA GLY A 64 5.94 9.00 1.33
C GLY A 64 6.11 9.02 -0.18
N LEU A 65 7.30 9.42 -0.61
CA LEU A 65 7.73 9.44 -2.01
C LEU A 65 8.30 8.08 -2.41
N VAL A 66 7.75 7.50 -3.47
CA VAL A 66 8.16 6.22 -4.06
C VAL A 66 8.55 6.43 -5.51
N GLU A 67 9.65 5.82 -5.95
CA GLU A 67 10.09 5.79 -7.34
C GLU A 67 10.37 4.34 -7.74
N GLY A 68 9.55 3.78 -8.63
CA GLY A 68 9.56 2.34 -8.89
C GLY A 68 9.19 1.56 -7.63
N SER A 69 10.05 0.64 -7.20
CA SER A 69 9.91 -0.08 -5.93
C SER A 69 10.69 0.53 -4.76
N VAL A 70 11.36 1.67 -4.99
CA VAL A 70 12.25 2.30 -4.01
C VAL A 70 11.51 3.39 -3.24
N CYS A 71 11.48 3.26 -1.93
CA CYS A 71 11.05 4.31 -1.01
C CYS A 71 12.12 5.40 -0.96
N ARG A 72 11.89 6.54 -1.62
CA ARG A 72 12.85 7.66 -1.64
C ARG A 72 12.84 8.46 -0.35
N TRP A 73 11.65 8.64 0.23
CA TRP A 73 11.47 9.40 1.46
C TRP A 73 10.13 9.07 2.12
N VAL A 74 10.15 8.54 3.33
CA VAL A 74 8.97 8.15 4.11
C VAL A 74 9.08 8.74 5.52
N PRO A 75 8.65 10.00 5.72
CA PRO A 75 8.97 10.80 6.92
C PRO A 75 8.59 10.14 8.24
N ASN A 76 7.43 9.47 8.26
CA ASN A 76 6.90 8.85 9.46
C ASN A 76 7.43 7.42 9.67
N LEU A 77 8.14 6.86 8.69
CA LEU A 77 8.69 5.50 8.70
C LEU A 77 10.10 5.51 8.08
N PRO A 78 11.06 6.27 8.66
CA PRO A 78 12.36 6.54 8.02
C PRO A 78 13.23 5.28 7.84
N TYR A 79 12.87 4.16 8.47
CA TYR A 79 13.52 2.86 8.22
C TYR A 79 13.28 2.32 6.80
N LEU A 80 12.36 2.92 6.04
CA LEU A 80 12.13 2.61 4.62
C LEU A 80 12.94 3.50 3.67
N ASP A 81 13.59 4.57 4.14
CA ASP A 81 14.31 5.49 3.26
C ASP A 81 15.46 4.79 2.52
N GLY A 82 15.45 4.89 1.20
CA GLY A 82 16.42 4.24 0.29
C GLY A 82 16.18 2.75 0.06
N ILE A 83 15.16 2.15 0.67
CA ILE A 83 14.90 0.71 0.56
C ILE A 83 14.14 0.40 -0.73
N ASP A 84 14.66 -0.56 -1.49
CA ASP A 84 13.92 -1.25 -2.54
C ASP A 84 13.04 -2.34 -1.92
N VAL A 85 11.73 -2.09 -1.85
CA VAL A 85 10.79 -3.00 -1.19
C VAL A 85 10.63 -4.31 -1.98
N ALA A 86 10.76 -4.28 -3.30
CA ALA A 86 10.71 -5.51 -4.11
C ALA A 86 11.88 -6.44 -3.79
N ALA A 87 13.06 -5.87 -3.49
CA ALA A 87 14.24 -6.64 -3.11
C ALA A 87 14.09 -7.35 -1.74
N LEU A 88 13.23 -6.86 -0.85
CA LEU A 88 12.92 -7.53 0.43
C LEU A 88 12.10 -8.82 0.22
N PHE A 89 11.34 -8.91 -0.87
CA PHE A 89 10.43 -10.02 -1.16
C PHE A 89 10.68 -10.59 -2.57
N PRO A 90 11.88 -11.11 -2.89
CA PRO A 90 12.28 -11.44 -4.26
C PRO A 90 11.49 -12.58 -4.92
N ARG A 91 10.68 -13.31 -4.15
CA ARG A 91 9.80 -14.40 -4.63
C ARG A 91 8.33 -13.98 -4.68
N LEU A 92 8.04 -12.70 -4.55
CA LEU A 92 6.70 -12.15 -4.55
C LEU A 92 6.71 -10.86 -5.37
N PRO A 93 5.97 -10.78 -6.48
CA PRO A 93 5.74 -9.52 -7.17
C PRO A 93 5.25 -8.44 -6.18
N VAL A 94 5.93 -7.30 -6.17
CA VAL A 94 5.59 -6.15 -5.31
C VAL A 94 5.26 -4.96 -6.22
N ALA A 95 4.08 -4.39 -6.02
CA ALA A 95 3.76 -3.05 -6.49
C ALA A 95 3.67 -2.12 -5.27
N ILE A 96 4.30 -0.96 -5.32
CA ILE A 96 4.29 0.01 -4.22
C ILE A 96 4.08 1.42 -4.78
N GLY A 97 3.42 2.27 -4.01
CA GLY A 97 3.23 3.68 -4.37
C GLY A 97 2.93 4.55 -3.15
N ASN A 98 2.85 5.85 -3.43
CA ASN A 98 2.37 6.82 -2.45
C ASN A 98 0.89 6.56 -2.11
N ASP A 99 0.53 6.72 -0.84
CA ASP A 99 -0.82 6.54 -0.30
C ASP A 99 -1.91 7.37 -1.02
N ALA A 100 -1.69 8.67 -1.23
CA ALA A 100 -2.64 9.54 -1.92
C ALA A 100 -2.80 9.17 -3.41
N GLN A 101 -1.70 8.79 -4.07
CA GLN A 101 -1.75 8.32 -5.47
C GLN A 101 -2.52 7.01 -5.60
N ILE A 102 -2.29 6.05 -4.69
CA ILE A 102 -3.02 4.78 -4.67
C ILE A 102 -4.49 5.00 -4.33
N ALA A 103 -4.81 5.92 -3.41
CA ALA A 103 -6.18 6.31 -3.13
C ALA A 103 -6.88 6.90 -4.37
N MET A 104 -6.20 7.77 -5.12
CA MET A 104 -6.73 8.31 -6.38
C MET A 104 -6.93 7.21 -7.42
N LEU A 105 -6.00 6.24 -7.53
CA LEU A 105 -6.17 5.09 -8.40
C LEU A 105 -7.40 4.26 -8.02
N ALA A 106 -7.62 4.01 -6.72
CA ALA A 106 -8.81 3.31 -6.25
C ALA A 106 -10.10 4.05 -6.63
N GLU A 107 -10.13 5.38 -6.46
CA GLU A 107 -11.26 6.22 -6.87
C GLU A 107 -11.48 6.20 -8.39
N ALA A 108 -10.41 6.13 -9.18
CA ALA A 108 -10.46 6.08 -10.64
C ALA A 108 -10.83 4.69 -11.20
N VAL A 109 -10.76 3.62 -10.40
CA VAL A 109 -11.10 2.26 -10.86
C VAL A 109 -12.48 1.84 -10.34
N GLU A 110 -12.79 2.11 -9.07
CA GLU A 110 -14.03 1.67 -8.43
C GLU A 110 -14.81 2.77 -7.71
N GLY A 111 -14.23 3.97 -7.56
CA GLY A 111 -14.87 5.06 -6.85
C GLY A 111 -15.51 6.11 -7.74
N THR A 112 -15.55 7.34 -7.23
CA THR A 112 -16.31 8.44 -7.84
C THR A 112 -15.64 9.00 -9.09
N ALA A 113 -14.36 8.69 -9.30
CA ALA A 113 -13.58 9.19 -10.44
C ALA A 113 -13.51 8.21 -11.63
N LYS A 114 -14.27 7.10 -11.60
CA LYS A 114 -14.19 6.00 -12.57
C LYS A 114 -14.29 6.39 -14.06
N ASP A 115 -15.00 7.48 -14.35
CA ASP A 115 -15.23 7.95 -15.72
C ASP A 115 -14.69 9.37 -15.96
N LEU A 116 -13.81 9.86 -15.08
CA LEU A 116 -13.19 11.18 -15.21
C LEU A 116 -11.80 11.07 -15.85
N SER A 117 -11.49 11.97 -16.78
CA SER A 117 -10.14 12.12 -17.33
C SER A 117 -9.24 12.93 -16.41
N ASP A 118 -9.83 13.90 -15.70
CA ASP A 118 -9.13 14.87 -14.87
C ASP A 118 -9.79 14.91 -13.49
N ALA A 119 -9.01 14.65 -12.44
CA ALA A 119 -9.49 14.71 -11.06
C ALA A 119 -8.35 15.07 -10.10
N ILE A 120 -8.70 15.68 -8.99
CA ILE A 120 -7.77 15.93 -7.88
C ILE A 120 -8.37 15.32 -6.63
N LEU A 121 -7.62 14.40 -6.01
CA LEU A 121 -7.91 13.91 -4.67
C LEU A 121 -7.17 14.78 -3.66
N LEU A 122 -7.88 15.24 -2.63
CA LEU A 122 -7.32 15.93 -1.47
C LEU A 122 -7.67 15.12 -0.21
N ALA A 123 -6.66 14.53 0.42
CA ALA A 123 -6.79 13.83 1.69
C ALA A 123 -6.44 14.80 2.83
N ILE A 124 -7.45 15.22 3.59
CA ILE A 124 -7.31 16.21 4.67
C ILE A 124 -7.46 15.51 6.02
N GLY A 125 -6.40 15.53 6.83
CA GLY A 125 -6.37 14.95 8.17
C GLY A 125 -5.38 15.69 9.07
N THR A 126 -4.54 14.94 9.79
CA THR A 126 -3.43 15.54 10.55
C THR A 126 -2.39 16.22 9.65
N GLY A 127 -2.29 15.77 8.41
CA GLY A 127 -1.58 16.43 7.31
C GLY A 127 -2.48 16.57 6.08
N ILE A 128 -1.88 17.01 4.97
CA ILE A 128 -2.55 17.11 3.67
C ILE A 128 -1.79 16.22 2.68
N GLY A 129 -2.50 15.27 2.09
CA GLY A 129 -2.05 14.48 0.94
C GLY A 129 -2.86 14.86 -0.29
N SER A 130 -2.29 14.69 -1.48
CA SER A 130 -3.01 14.96 -2.72
C SER A 130 -2.48 14.12 -3.87
N ALA A 131 -3.35 13.84 -4.84
CA ALA A 131 -2.97 13.22 -6.10
C ALA A 131 -3.79 13.82 -7.25
N VAL A 132 -3.19 13.89 -8.42
CA VAL A 132 -3.81 14.39 -9.65
C VAL A 132 -3.92 13.21 -10.62
N LEU A 133 -5.12 13.01 -11.15
CA LEU A 133 -5.39 12.24 -12.36
C LEU A 133 -5.54 13.24 -13.50
N ALA A 134 -4.78 13.06 -14.58
CA ALA A 134 -4.80 13.86 -15.79
C ALA A 134 -4.20 13.04 -16.96
#